data_AF-A0A1F5K709-F1
#
_entry.id   AF-A0A1F5K709-F1
#
_cell.length_a   1.000
_cell.length_b   1.000
_cell.length_c   1.000
_cell.angle_alpha   90.00
_cell.angle_beta   90.00
_cell.angle_gamma   90.00
#
_symmetry.space_group_name_H-M   'P 1'
#
loop_
_entity.id
_entity.type
_entity.pdbx_description
1 polymer ?
#
loop_
_entity_poly.entity_id
_entity_poly.type
_entity_poly.pdbx_seq_one_letter_code
_entity_poly.pdbx_strand_id
1 'polypeptide(L)'
;MNWVDLCIIAVLILFVLDGIKRGFINELVDFLSFLIAFFASIRFYNYIGLFFENNFQIPHSFSNILGFIMTWFVIETLFIFIVHLLISRFRFLIKINQWFRPFAIVPAFLRGVIFVSIIILLLGTFPIQPRIKKAVIDSEIGSVILDHTQRLEQPIKNVFGGITQDTLSFLTIKPRSDETIKLGFNVNEFKENNVKEMEMIDLVNKERQKMGVKTLSFDSQLRDIGRGHSMDMFLKGYFSHYSPEGKTVADRANESGVKFLVIGENLAYAPSLSLAHDGLMNSSGHRANILSEDFNKIGIGIMDGGVYGLMITQVFSN
;
A
#
# COMPACT_ATOMS: atom_id res chain seq x y z
N MET A 1 9.25 24.37 16.80
CA MET A 1 8.88 24.14 15.38
C MET A 1 9.89 23.23 14.69
N ASN A 2 9.42 22.20 13.99
CA ASN A 2 10.24 21.28 13.19
C ASN A 2 9.96 21.44 11.68
N TRP A 3 10.54 20.58 10.84
CA TRP A 3 10.39 20.67 9.39
C TRP A 3 8.93 20.47 8.91
N VAL A 4 8.12 19.72 9.66
CA VAL A 4 6.69 19.53 9.36
C VAL A 4 5.94 20.85 9.56
N ASP A 5 6.22 21.58 10.65
CA ASP A 5 5.62 22.90 10.89
C ASP A 5 5.93 23.88 9.76
N LEU A 6 7.19 23.89 9.29
CA LEU A 6 7.62 24.72 8.17
C LEU A 6 6.89 24.34 6.86
N CYS A 7 6.73 23.05 6.59
CA CYS A 7 5.96 22.57 5.45
C CYS A 7 4.49 22.98 5.52
N ILE A 8 3.85 22.84 6.69
CA ILE A 8 2.44 23.24 6.88
C ILE A 8 2.30 24.74 6.61
N ILE A 9 3.15 25.58 7.21
CA ILE A 9 3.11 27.04 7.01
C ILE A 9 3.33 27.39 5.54
N ALA A 10 4.31 26.76 4.89
CA ALA A 10 4.59 26.99 3.47
C ALA A 10 3.37 26.67 2.59
N VAL A 11 2.70 25.53 2.83
CA VAL A 11 1.47 25.16 2.12
C VAL A 11 0.37 26.18 2.37
N LEU A 12 0.13 26.59 3.63
CA LEU A 12 -0.91 27.58 3.95
C LEU A 12 -0.65 28.93 3.27
N ILE A 13 0.61 29.38 3.22
CA ILE A 13 1.01 30.60 2.51
C ILE A 13 0.72 30.45 1.01
N LEU A 14 1.06 29.31 0.40
CA LEU A 14 0.78 29.06 -1.02
C LEU A 14 -0.72 29.14 -1.33
N PHE A 15 -1.56 28.51 -0.52
CA PHE A 15 -3.02 28.60 -0.67
C PHE A 15 -3.52 30.04 -0.57
N VAL A 16 -3.07 30.80 0.43
CA VAL A 16 -3.46 32.20 0.61
C VAL A 16 -3.02 33.07 -0.58
N LEU A 17 -1.78 32.93 -1.04
CA LEU A 17 -1.27 33.66 -2.20
C LEU A 17 -2.06 33.35 -3.48
N ASP A 18 -2.41 32.09 -3.67
CA ASP A 18 -3.20 31.62 -4.80
C ASP A 18 -4.65 32.15 -4.73
N GLY A 19 -5.27 32.14 -3.54
CA GLY A 19 -6.60 32.70 -3.31
C GLY A 19 -6.67 34.21 -3.55
N ILE A 20 -5.67 34.98 -3.09
CA ILE A 20 -5.59 36.42 -3.37
C ILE A 20 -5.51 36.69 -4.88
N LYS A 21 -4.74 35.87 -5.62
CA LYS A 21 -4.61 36.00 -7.09
C LYS A 21 -5.93 35.72 -7.80
N ARG A 22 -6.69 34.71 -7.38
CA ARG A 22 -7.97 34.33 -7.98
C ARG A 22 -9.15 35.22 -7.59
N GLY A 23 -9.08 35.88 -6.44
CA GLY A 23 -10.12 36.74 -5.91
C GLY A 23 -11.19 35.97 -5.12
N PHE A 24 -11.95 36.72 -4.30
CA PHE A 24 -12.81 36.16 -3.26
C PHE A 24 -13.90 35.22 -3.79
N ILE A 25 -14.60 35.60 -4.86
CA ILE A 25 -15.74 34.81 -5.35
C ILE A 25 -15.27 33.46 -5.90
N ASN A 26 -14.19 33.46 -6.68
CA ASN A 26 -13.63 32.23 -7.24
C ASN A 26 -13.12 31.31 -6.12
N GLU A 27 -12.39 31.88 -5.16
CA GLU A 27 -11.86 31.10 -4.05
C GLU A 27 -12.96 30.54 -3.14
N LEU A 28 -14.05 31.30 -2.93
CA LEU A 28 -15.22 30.82 -2.20
C LEU A 28 -15.91 29.65 -2.91
N VAL A 29 -16.05 29.74 -4.24
CA VAL A 29 -16.61 28.66 -5.07
C VAL A 29 -15.73 27.42 -4.99
N ASP A 30 -14.41 27.58 -5.15
CA ASP A 30 -13.46 26.45 -5.07
C ASP A 30 -13.51 25.80 -3.67
N PHE A 31 -13.56 26.60 -2.60
CA PHE A 31 -13.67 26.09 -1.23
C PHE A 31 -14.95 25.28 -1.01
N LEU A 32 -16.10 25.80 -1.48
CA LEU A 32 -17.38 25.10 -1.37
C LEU A 32 -17.39 23.82 -2.21
N SER A 33 -16.86 23.88 -3.44
CA SER A 33 -16.72 22.73 -4.33
C SER A 33 -15.88 21.63 -3.68
N PHE A 34 -14.72 22.00 -3.15
CA PHE A 34 -13.80 21.12 -2.43
C PHE A 34 -14.50 20.40 -1.26
N LEU A 35 -15.23 21.14 -0.42
CA LEU A 35 -15.96 20.56 0.72
C LEU A 35 -17.03 19.57 0.26
N ILE A 36 -17.84 19.95 -0.73
CA ILE A 36 -18.92 19.10 -1.25
C ILE A 36 -18.33 17.84 -1.87
N ALA A 37 -17.28 17.96 -2.67
CA ALA A 37 -16.59 16.84 -3.30
C ALA A 37 -15.94 15.90 -2.27
N PHE A 38 -15.31 16.44 -1.22
CA PHE A 38 -14.74 15.66 -0.12
C PHE A 38 -15.80 14.81 0.59
N PHE A 39 -16.91 15.40 1.03
CA PHE A 39 -17.94 14.64 1.74
C PHE A 39 -18.71 13.68 0.82
N ALA A 40 -18.95 14.08 -0.43
CA ALA A 40 -19.57 13.20 -1.42
C ALA A 40 -18.67 11.99 -1.73
N SER A 41 -17.35 12.19 -1.89
CA SER A 41 -16.43 11.10 -2.13
C SER A 41 -16.39 10.10 -0.96
N ILE A 42 -16.35 10.56 0.30
CA ILE A 42 -16.49 9.66 1.46
C ILE A 42 -17.81 8.87 1.44
N ARG A 43 -18.91 9.48 0.97
CA ARG A 43 -20.23 8.84 0.99
C ARG A 43 -20.43 7.83 -0.14
N PHE A 44 -19.85 8.10 -1.32
CA PHE A 44 -20.17 7.40 -2.55
C PHE A 44 -19.00 6.63 -3.17
N TYR A 45 -17.77 6.71 -2.62
CA TYR A 45 -16.60 6.02 -3.17
C TYR A 45 -16.86 4.52 -3.40
N ASN A 46 -17.55 3.85 -2.49
CA ASN A 46 -17.84 2.41 -2.58
C ASN A 46 -18.60 2.02 -3.87
N TYR A 47 -19.52 2.86 -4.34
CA TYR A 47 -20.28 2.54 -5.56
C TYR A 47 -19.39 2.55 -6.80
N ILE A 48 -18.52 3.55 -6.91
CA ILE A 48 -17.56 3.64 -8.01
C ILE A 48 -16.44 2.61 -7.83
N GLY A 49 -16.05 2.31 -6.59
CA GLY A 49 -15.07 1.26 -6.28
C GLY A 49 -15.56 -0.11 -6.73
N LEU A 50 -16.79 -0.48 -6.41
CA LEU A 50 -17.40 -1.74 -6.88
C LEU A 50 -17.45 -1.84 -8.42
N PHE A 51 -17.63 -0.71 -9.11
CA PHE A 51 -17.51 -0.69 -10.57
C PHE A 51 -16.10 -1.04 -11.03
N PHE A 52 -15.06 -0.48 -10.42
CA PHE A 52 -13.67 -0.82 -10.74
C PHE A 52 -13.32 -2.28 -10.42
N GLU A 53 -13.77 -2.77 -9.27
CA GLU A 53 -13.56 -4.15 -8.84
C GLU A 53 -14.18 -5.15 -9.83
N ASN A 54 -15.45 -4.95 -10.21
CA ASN A 54 -16.18 -5.88 -11.08
C ASN A 54 -15.77 -5.83 -12.55
N ASN A 55 -15.33 -4.68 -13.07
CA ASN A 55 -15.04 -4.50 -14.50
C ASN A 55 -13.56 -4.62 -14.84
N PHE A 56 -12.67 -4.30 -13.90
CA PHE A 56 -11.23 -4.23 -14.15
C PHE A 56 -10.42 -5.16 -13.24
N GLN A 57 -11.07 -5.94 -12.37
CA GLN A 57 -10.43 -6.87 -11.43
C GLN A 57 -9.38 -6.17 -10.53
N ILE A 58 -9.62 -4.89 -10.23
CA ILE A 58 -8.73 -4.11 -9.37
C ILE A 58 -9.00 -4.51 -7.91
N PRO A 59 -7.95 -4.78 -7.10
CA PRO A 59 -8.11 -5.17 -5.70
C PRO A 59 -8.98 -4.17 -4.92
N HIS A 60 -9.75 -4.68 -3.96
CA HIS A 60 -10.79 -3.93 -3.28
C HIS A 60 -10.30 -2.59 -2.71
N SER A 61 -9.15 -2.54 -2.04
CA SER A 61 -8.64 -1.29 -1.46
C SER A 61 -8.22 -0.27 -2.52
N PHE A 62 -7.63 -0.71 -3.63
CA PHE A 62 -7.29 0.17 -4.75
C PHE A 62 -8.55 0.69 -5.44
N SER A 63 -9.55 -0.18 -5.61
CA SER A 63 -10.87 0.18 -6.12
C SER A 63 -11.54 1.24 -5.27
N ASN A 64 -11.45 1.16 -3.93
CA ASN A 64 -11.99 2.17 -3.02
C ASN A 64 -11.31 3.54 -3.18
N ILE A 65 -9.97 3.57 -3.31
CA ILE A 65 -9.23 4.82 -3.57
C ILE A 65 -9.66 5.43 -4.91
N LEU A 66 -9.69 4.61 -5.97
CA LEU A 66 -10.10 5.07 -7.30
C LEU A 66 -11.54 5.58 -7.26
N GLY A 67 -12.43 4.88 -6.56
CA GLY A 67 -13.79 5.32 -6.33
C GLY A 67 -13.85 6.67 -5.63
N PHE A 68 -13.00 6.91 -4.63
CA PHE A 68 -12.93 8.17 -3.91
C PHE A 68 -12.45 9.31 -4.82
N ILE A 69 -11.32 9.12 -5.51
CA ILE A 69 -10.72 10.13 -6.41
C ILE A 69 -11.65 10.44 -7.58
N MET A 70 -12.26 9.42 -8.19
CA MET A 70 -13.19 9.61 -9.32
C MET A 70 -14.47 10.32 -8.88
N THR A 71 -15.04 9.92 -7.73
CA THR A 71 -16.22 10.62 -7.19
C THR A 71 -15.88 12.08 -6.92
N TRP A 72 -14.74 12.35 -6.29
CA TRP A 72 -14.27 13.70 -6.02
C TRP A 72 -14.22 14.53 -7.30
N PHE A 73 -13.46 14.04 -8.29
CA PHE A 73 -13.21 14.76 -9.53
C PHE A 73 -14.51 15.06 -10.29
N VAL A 74 -15.42 14.09 -10.36
CA VAL A 74 -16.71 14.25 -11.03
C VAL A 74 -17.57 15.29 -10.31
N ILE A 75 -17.70 15.21 -8.99
CA ILE A 75 -18.52 16.14 -8.21
C ILE A 75 -17.97 17.56 -8.26
N GLU A 76 -16.65 17.72 -8.11
CA GLU A 76 -15.98 19.01 -8.21
C GLU A 76 -16.17 19.65 -9.58
N THR A 77 -15.98 18.88 -10.65
CA THR A 77 -16.16 19.36 -12.04
C THR A 77 -17.60 19.77 -12.30
N LEU A 78 -18.58 18.96 -11.87
CA LEU A 78 -20.00 19.28 -12.04
C LEU A 78 -20.40 20.53 -11.26
N PHE A 79 -19.93 20.68 -10.02
CA PHE A 79 -20.23 21.84 -9.20
C PHE A 79 -19.68 23.12 -9.82
N ILE A 80 -18.41 23.12 -10.24
CA ILE A 80 -17.77 24.26 -10.90
C ILE A 80 -18.52 24.61 -12.20
N PHE A 81 -18.90 23.62 -12.99
CA PHE A 81 -19.68 23.84 -14.22
C PHE A 81 -21.03 24.51 -13.95
N ILE A 82 -21.79 24.01 -12.97
CA ILE A 82 -23.08 24.59 -12.57
C ILE A 82 -22.90 26.02 -12.07
N VAL A 83 -21.91 26.25 -11.21
CA VAL A 83 -21.63 27.59 -10.68
C VAL A 83 -21.23 28.54 -11.80
N HIS A 84 -20.41 28.11 -12.75
CA HIS A 84 -20.04 28.92 -13.90
C HIS A 84 -21.25 29.29 -14.76
N LEU A 85 -22.15 28.33 -15.02
CA LEU A 85 -23.41 28.56 -15.73
C LEU A 85 -24.27 29.61 -15.02
N LEU A 86 -24.34 29.56 -13.68
CA LEU A 86 -25.10 30.51 -12.87
C LEU A 86 -24.44 31.90 -12.82
N ILE A 87 -23.13 31.98 -12.56
CA ILE A 87 -22.38 33.25 -12.46
C ILE A 87 -22.31 33.97 -13.80
N SER A 88 -22.24 33.24 -14.93
CA SER A 88 -22.22 33.84 -16.27
C SER A 88 -23.45 34.71 -16.56
N ARG A 89 -24.56 34.48 -15.86
CA ARG A 89 -25.79 35.28 -15.96
C ARG A 89 -25.70 36.62 -15.20
N PHE A 90 -24.74 36.79 -14.28
CA PHE A 90 -24.65 37.94 -13.39
C PHE A 90 -23.28 38.65 -13.49
N ARG A 91 -23.10 39.48 -14.53
CA ARG A 91 -21.87 40.26 -14.78
C ARG A 91 -21.43 41.17 -13.62
N PHE A 92 -22.34 41.53 -12.71
CA PHE A 92 -22.01 42.36 -11.53
C PHE A 92 -21.11 41.62 -10.50
N LEU A 93 -21.24 40.30 -10.37
CA LEU A 93 -20.40 39.49 -9.46
C LEU A 93 -18.91 39.56 -9.83
N ILE A 94 -18.61 39.74 -11.12
CA ILE A 94 -17.25 39.89 -11.64
C ILE A 94 -16.61 41.20 -11.15
N LYS A 95 -17.39 42.29 -11.05
CA LYS A 95 -16.89 43.58 -10.54
C LYS A 95 -16.66 43.55 -9.03
N ILE A 96 -17.54 42.89 -8.27
CA ILE A 96 -17.36 42.65 -6.82
C ILE A 96 -16.04 41.89 -6.57
N ASN A 97 -15.73 40.89 -7.39
CA ASN A 97 -14.55 40.05 -7.19
C ASN A 97 -13.22 40.84 -7.15
N GLN A 98 -13.14 42.00 -7.82
CA GLN A 98 -11.94 42.86 -7.81
C GLN A 98 -11.80 43.69 -6.52
N TRP A 99 -12.92 44.14 -5.94
CA TRP A 99 -12.93 44.96 -4.72
C TRP A 99 -12.70 44.15 -3.44
N PHE A 100 -13.11 42.88 -3.44
CA PHE A 100 -13.04 42.01 -2.26
C PHE A 100 -11.85 41.05 -2.26
N ARG A 101 -10.81 41.26 -3.09
CA ARG A 101 -9.64 40.36 -3.17
C ARG A 101 -9.00 40.03 -1.82
N PRO A 102 -8.81 40.97 -0.87
CA PRO A 102 -8.25 40.63 0.44
C PRO A 102 -9.11 39.66 1.25
N PHE A 103 -10.43 39.61 1.02
CA PHE A 103 -11.33 38.69 1.70
C PHE A 103 -11.14 37.23 1.23
N ALA A 104 -10.45 37.00 0.11
CA ALA A 104 -10.10 35.66 -0.37
C ALA A 104 -9.16 34.91 0.59
N ILE A 105 -8.45 35.63 1.48
CA ILE A 105 -7.52 35.05 2.45
C ILE A 105 -8.22 34.02 3.34
N VAL A 106 -9.43 34.33 3.82
CA VAL A 106 -10.16 33.46 4.76
C VAL A 106 -10.55 32.11 4.13
N PRO A 107 -11.30 32.04 3.02
CA PRO A 107 -11.62 30.77 2.39
C PRO A 107 -10.37 30.03 1.90
N ALA A 108 -9.35 30.73 1.41
CA ALA A 108 -8.09 30.11 0.99
C ALA A 108 -7.35 29.44 2.15
N PHE A 109 -7.23 30.15 3.28
CA PHE A 109 -6.61 29.62 4.48
C PHE A 109 -7.37 28.41 5.02
N LEU A 110 -8.70 28.49 5.11
CA LEU A 110 -9.54 27.37 5.55
C LEU A 110 -9.39 26.16 4.63
N ARG A 111 -9.39 26.36 3.31
CA ARG A 111 -9.15 25.28 2.34
C ARG A 111 -7.78 24.64 2.55
N GLY A 112 -6.75 25.45 2.74
CA GLY A 112 -5.39 24.98 3.03
C GLY A 112 -5.31 24.16 4.32
N VAL A 113 -5.97 24.60 5.40
CA VAL A 113 -6.03 23.86 6.67
C VAL A 113 -6.70 22.50 6.50
N ILE A 114 -7.80 22.43 5.75
CA ILE A 114 -8.48 21.15 5.50
C ILE A 114 -7.63 20.25 4.63
N PHE A 115 -6.99 20.80 3.59
CA PHE A 115 -6.06 20.03 2.75
C PHE A 115 -4.92 19.43 3.57
N VAL A 116 -4.25 20.24 4.40
CA VAL A 116 -3.17 19.77 5.29
C VAL A 116 -3.69 18.73 6.28
N SER A 117 -4.88 18.95 6.85
CA SER A 117 -5.57 18.00 7.73
C SER A 117 -5.72 16.62 7.09
N ILE A 118 -6.17 16.57 5.83
CA ILE A 118 -6.32 15.31 5.09
C ILE A 118 -4.96 14.65 4.87
N ILE A 119 -3.94 15.40 4.48
CA ILE A 119 -2.59 14.86 4.27
C ILE A 119 -2.00 14.27 5.56
N ILE A 120 -2.11 14.99 6.68
CA ILE A 120 -1.65 14.52 7.99
C ILE A 120 -2.40 13.25 8.41
N LEU A 121 -3.71 13.20 8.18
CA LEU A 121 -4.52 12.04 8.47
C LEU A 121 -4.12 10.83 7.62
N LEU A 122 -3.89 11.03 6.33
CA LEU A 122 -3.37 10.00 5.43
C LEU A 122 -2.02 9.48 5.92
N LEU A 123 -1.08 10.37 6.27
CA LEU A 123 0.21 10.00 6.86
C LEU A 123 0.05 9.20 8.15
N GLY A 124 -0.99 9.46 8.95
CA GLY A 124 -1.31 8.69 10.15
C GLY A 124 -1.83 7.27 9.85
N THR A 125 -2.59 7.12 8.75
CA THR A 125 -3.18 5.85 8.32
C THR A 125 -2.23 4.95 7.53
N PHE A 126 -1.30 5.53 6.76
CA PHE A 126 -0.35 4.79 5.94
C PHE A 126 0.82 4.24 6.78
N PRO A 127 1.41 3.10 6.40
CA PRO A 127 2.56 2.50 7.06
C PRO A 127 3.84 3.23 6.60
N ILE A 128 3.94 4.50 6.96
CA ILE A 128 5.09 5.35 6.63
C ILE A 128 6.23 5.12 7.62
N GLN A 129 7.44 5.56 7.24
CA GLN A 129 8.62 5.46 8.10
C GLN A 129 8.36 6.08 9.49
N PRO A 130 8.72 5.39 10.60
CA PRO A 130 8.49 5.87 11.97
C PRO A 130 9.04 7.28 12.23
N ARG A 131 10.13 7.66 11.55
CA ARG A 131 10.71 9.00 11.61
C ARG A 131 9.75 10.10 11.18
N ILE A 132 8.97 9.87 10.13
CA ILE A 132 7.99 10.84 9.60
C ILE A 132 6.81 10.94 10.57
N LYS A 133 6.30 9.79 11.04
CA LYS A 133 5.21 9.75 12.01
C LYS A 133 5.57 10.49 13.31
N LYS A 134 6.78 10.25 13.82
CA LYS A 134 7.32 10.97 14.98
C LYS A 134 7.44 12.47 14.72
N ALA A 135 7.92 12.88 13.54
CA ALA A 135 8.03 14.31 13.21
C ALA A 135 6.66 15.02 13.18
N VAL A 136 5.59 14.34 12.77
CA VAL A 136 4.22 14.89 12.81
C VAL A 136 3.70 15.00 14.25
N ILE A 137 3.97 13.99 15.10
CA ILE A 137 3.55 13.99 16.51
C ILE A 137 4.31 15.04 17.32
N ASP A 138 5.61 15.21 17.06
CA ASP A 138 6.48 16.18 17.76
C ASP A 138 6.33 17.61 17.19
N SER A 139 5.47 17.82 16.18
CA SER A 139 5.23 19.12 15.53
C SER A 139 4.20 19.93 16.32
N GLU A 140 4.43 21.24 16.45
CA GLU A 140 3.54 22.15 17.20
C GLU A 140 2.19 22.30 16.50
N ILE A 141 2.19 22.40 15.17
CA ILE A 141 0.98 22.57 14.36
C ILE A 141 0.40 21.21 13.97
N GLY A 142 1.25 20.27 13.57
CA GLY A 142 0.85 18.96 13.08
C GLY A 142 0.14 18.12 14.12
N SER A 143 0.61 18.13 15.37
CA SER A 143 -0.05 17.42 16.48
C SER A 143 -1.44 17.97 16.78
N VAL A 144 -1.61 19.30 16.78
CA VAL A 144 -2.90 19.96 16.99
C VAL A 144 -3.88 19.59 15.87
N ILE A 145 -3.43 19.61 14.61
CA ILE A 145 -4.25 19.19 13.47
C ILE A 145 -4.64 17.71 13.60
N LEU A 146 -3.69 16.84 13.97
CA LEU A 146 -3.95 15.41 14.13
C LEU A 146 -5.01 15.13 15.21
N ASP A 147 -4.93 15.84 16.35
CA ASP A 147 -5.91 15.70 17.43
C ASP A 147 -7.33 16.12 16.99
N HIS A 148 -7.44 17.22 16.26
CA HIS A 148 -8.73 17.73 15.77
C HIS A 148 -9.32 16.90 14.62
N THR A 149 -8.53 16.06 13.96
CA THR A 149 -8.96 15.28 12.79
C THR A 149 -9.37 13.85 13.13
N GLN A 150 -9.32 13.43 14.39
CA GLN A 150 -9.70 12.09 14.85
C GLN A 150 -11.11 11.65 14.38
N ARG A 151 -12.07 12.57 14.28
CA ARG A 151 -13.43 12.25 13.80
C ARG A 151 -13.48 11.82 12.33
N LEU A 152 -12.51 12.26 11.53
CA LEU A 152 -12.40 11.89 10.12
C LEU A 152 -11.52 10.64 9.92
N GLU A 153 -10.87 10.15 10.97
CA GLU A 153 -9.96 9.02 10.89
C GLU A 153 -10.64 7.75 10.40
N GLN A 154 -11.81 7.40 10.95
CA GLN A 154 -12.53 6.19 10.55
C GLN A 154 -13.05 6.25 9.10
N PRO A 155 -13.72 7.33 8.66
CA PRO A 155 -14.07 7.50 7.25
C PRO A 155 -12.88 7.36 6.29
N ILE A 156 -11.74 7.98 6.62
CA ILE A 156 -10.53 7.88 5.80
C ILE A 156 -9.91 6.47 5.86
N LYS A 157 -9.91 5.80 7.02
CA LYS A 157 -9.50 4.40 7.14
C LYS A 157 -10.37 3.46 6.31
N ASN A 158 -11.67 3.73 6.18
CA ASN A 158 -12.54 2.90 5.34
C ASN A 158 -12.22 3.03 3.85
N VAL A 159 -11.66 4.16 3.43
CA VAL A 159 -11.25 4.40 2.03
C VAL A 159 -9.82 3.88 1.77
N PHE A 160 -8.89 4.16 2.69
CA PHE A 160 -7.45 3.97 2.48
C PHE A 160 -6.80 2.87 3.37
N GLY A 161 -7.51 2.34 4.35
CA GLY A 161 -6.93 1.47 5.39
C GLY A 161 -6.56 0.06 4.91
N GLY A 162 -7.27 -0.48 3.92
CA GLY A 162 -7.01 -1.82 3.39
C GLY A 162 -5.77 -1.90 2.49
N ILE A 163 -5.18 -0.76 2.10
CA ILE A 163 -4.03 -0.71 1.18
C ILE A 163 -2.85 -1.48 1.74
N THR A 164 -2.61 -1.40 3.05
CA THR A 164 -1.48 -2.10 3.68
C THR A 164 -1.65 -3.61 3.59
N GLN A 165 -2.87 -4.08 3.82
CA GLN A 165 -3.22 -5.49 3.77
C GLN A 165 -3.19 -6.00 2.33
N ASP A 166 -3.79 -5.28 1.38
CA ASP A 166 -3.78 -5.66 -0.04
C ASP A 166 -2.38 -5.53 -0.66
N THR A 167 -1.54 -4.58 -0.23
CA THR A 167 -0.14 -4.45 -0.67
C THR A 167 0.75 -5.55 -0.09
N LEU A 168 0.47 -6.02 1.14
CA LEU A 168 1.15 -7.19 1.72
C LEU A 168 0.64 -8.51 1.09
N SER A 169 -0.63 -8.57 0.74
CA SER A 169 -1.24 -9.67 -0.01
C SER A 169 -0.88 -9.67 -1.49
N PHE A 170 -0.26 -8.60 -1.99
CA PHE A 170 -0.16 -8.35 -3.43
C PHE A 170 0.53 -9.49 -4.17
N LEU A 171 1.42 -10.27 -3.52
CA LEU A 171 2.03 -11.44 -4.15
C LEU A 171 2.40 -12.54 -3.13
N THR A 172 1.41 -13.04 -2.38
CA THR A 172 1.54 -14.35 -1.71
C THR A 172 0.48 -15.30 -2.26
N ILE A 173 0.87 -16.53 -2.61
CA ILE A 173 -0.05 -17.59 -3.08
C ILE A 173 -0.23 -18.59 -1.96
N LYS A 174 -1.47 -18.96 -1.65
CA LYS A 174 -1.78 -19.87 -0.53
C LYS A 174 -1.05 -21.21 -0.72
N PRO A 175 -0.45 -21.78 0.34
CA PRO A 175 0.19 -23.09 0.25
C PRO A 175 -0.77 -24.14 -0.30
N ARG A 176 -0.27 -24.98 -1.22
CA ARG A 176 -1.03 -26.06 -1.89
C ARG A 176 -2.19 -25.60 -2.77
N SER A 177 -2.27 -24.32 -3.13
CA SER A 177 -3.19 -23.85 -4.18
C SER A 177 -2.58 -24.05 -5.57
N ASP A 178 -3.45 -24.25 -6.56
CA ASP A 178 -3.17 -24.32 -8.00
C ASP A 178 -3.23 -22.94 -8.68
N GLU A 179 -3.39 -21.87 -7.90
CA GLU A 179 -3.40 -20.50 -8.39
C GLU A 179 -2.04 -20.15 -9.04
N THR A 180 -2.14 -19.47 -10.18
CA THR A 180 -0.97 -18.98 -10.93
C THR A 180 -1.20 -17.53 -11.30
N ILE A 181 -0.31 -16.66 -10.85
CA ILE A 181 -0.32 -15.23 -11.19
C ILE A 181 0.68 -15.00 -12.32
N LYS A 182 0.23 -14.42 -13.44
CA LYS A 182 1.12 -13.95 -14.50
C LYS A 182 1.63 -12.56 -14.13
N LEU A 183 2.95 -12.40 -14.04
CA LEU A 183 3.57 -11.13 -13.60
C LEU A 183 3.48 -10.04 -14.68
N GLY A 184 3.38 -10.42 -15.95
CA GLY A 184 3.34 -9.47 -17.08
C GLY A 184 4.70 -8.86 -17.43
N PHE A 185 5.77 -9.33 -16.77
CA PHE A 185 7.16 -9.00 -17.05
C PHE A 185 8.06 -10.19 -16.71
N ASN A 186 9.28 -10.18 -17.24
CA ASN A 186 10.33 -11.16 -16.97
C ASN A 186 11.55 -10.43 -16.42
N VAL A 187 12.26 -11.04 -15.48
CA VAL A 187 13.48 -10.46 -14.89
C VAL A 187 14.64 -11.36 -15.26
N ASN A 188 15.55 -10.84 -16.09
CA ASN A 188 16.75 -11.57 -16.54
C ASN A 188 18.00 -11.21 -15.72
N GLU A 189 17.96 -10.08 -15.01
CA GLU A 189 19.02 -9.61 -14.13
C GLU A 189 18.55 -9.68 -12.68
N PHE A 190 19.01 -10.69 -11.95
CA PHE A 190 18.75 -10.87 -10.53
C PHE A 190 19.99 -11.45 -9.84
N LYS A 191 20.05 -11.32 -8.52
CA LYS A 191 21.15 -11.83 -7.70
C LYS A 191 20.64 -12.70 -6.57
N GLU A 192 21.30 -13.83 -6.34
CA GLU A 192 21.14 -14.60 -5.10
C GLU A 192 21.54 -13.74 -3.91
N ASN A 193 20.86 -13.92 -2.77
CA ASN A 193 21.12 -13.12 -1.58
C ASN A 193 21.25 -13.96 -0.30
N ASN A 194 22.43 -14.58 -0.12
CA ASN A 194 22.74 -15.45 1.03
C ASN A 194 22.46 -14.76 2.38
N VAL A 195 22.73 -13.44 2.47
CA VAL A 195 22.54 -12.68 3.70
C VAL A 195 21.05 -12.60 4.06
N LYS A 196 20.20 -12.23 3.09
CA LYS A 196 18.74 -12.17 3.29
C LYS A 196 18.12 -13.55 3.52
N GLU A 197 18.67 -14.60 2.91
CA GLU A 197 18.20 -15.97 3.12
C GLU A 197 18.39 -16.40 4.58
N MET A 198 19.59 -16.17 5.15
CA MET A 198 19.87 -16.46 6.56
C MET A 198 19.06 -15.56 7.50
N GLU A 199 18.92 -14.27 7.18
CA GLU A 199 18.10 -13.34 7.96
C GLU A 199 16.62 -13.78 8.00
N MET A 200 16.08 -14.28 6.89
CA MET A 200 14.72 -14.82 6.83
C MET A 200 14.56 -16.09 7.69
N ILE A 201 15.57 -16.97 7.72
CA ILE A 201 15.58 -18.15 8.60
C ILE A 201 15.56 -17.71 10.07
N ASP A 202 16.33 -16.69 10.42
CA ASP A 202 16.34 -16.14 11.78
C ASP A 202 14.98 -15.56 12.19
N LEU A 203 14.31 -14.84 11.27
CA LEU A 203 12.94 -14.34 11.48
C LEU A 203 11.95 -15.49 11.70
N VAL A 204 11.98 -16.51 10.83
CA VAL A 204 11.16 -17.73 10.98
C VAL A 204 11.40 -18.41 12.33
N ASN A 205 12.66 -18.60 12.72
CA ASN A 205 13.01 -19.25 13.97
C ASN A 205 12.62 -18.43 15.21
N LYS A 206 12.64 -17.10 15.14
CA LYS A 206 12.10 -16.23 16.20
C LYS A 206 10.60 -16.44 16.40
N GLU A 207 9.82 -16.55 15.32
CA GLU A 207 8.38 -16.83 15.42
C GLU A 207 8.10 -18.22 16.01
N ARG A 208 8.90 -19.22 15.61
CA ARG A 208 8.83 -20.57 16.18
C ARG A 208 9.15 -20.59 17.68
N GLN A 209 10.20 -19.89 18.10
CA GLN A 209 10.58 -19.76 19.51
C GLN A 209 9.48 -19.08 20.34
N LYS A 210 8.85 -18.01 19.83
CA LYS A 210 7.73 -17.34 20.51
C LYS A 210 6.56 -18.29 20.78
N MET A 211 6.33 -19.25 19.89
CA MET A 211 5.26 -20.24 20.00
C MET A 211 5.68 -21.52 20.76
N GLY A 212 6.93 -21.60 21.23
CA GLY A 212 7.44 -22.76 21.95
C GLY A 212 7.72 -23.99 21.07
N VAL A 213 7.73 -23.84 19.74
CA VAL A 213 8.05 -24.93 18.80
C VAL A 213 9.54 -24.93 18.44
N LYS A 214 10.11 -26.12 18.18
CA LYS A 214 11.55 -26.28 17.90
C LYS A 214 11.99 -25.48 16.68
N THR A 215 13.17 -24.86 16.73
CA THR A 215 13.74 -24.14 15.58
C THR A 215 14.08 -25.10 14.43
N LEU A 216 14.00 -24.59 13.21
CA LEU A 216 14.38 -25.29 11.98
C LEU A 216 15.88 -25.16 11.74
N SER A 217 16.50 -26.25 11.30
CA SER A 217 17.90 -26.28 10.89
C SER A 217 18.02 -25.88 9.42
N PHE A 218 19.01 -25.05 9.09
CA PHE A 218 19.28 -24.71 7.69
C PHE A 218 19.73 -25.96 6.91
N ASP A 219 19.15 -26.15 5.72
CA ASP A 219 19.54 -27.19 4.77
C ASP A 219 19.84 -26.57 3.40
N SER A 220 21.06 -26.77 2.90
CA SER A 220 21.52 -26.18 1.65
C SER A 220 20.87 -26.78 0.41
N GLN A 221 20.47 -28.06 0.44
CA GLN A 221 19.79 -28.67 -0.70
C GLN A 221 18.38 -28.10 -0.86
N LEU A 222 17.68 -27.88 0.26
CA LEU A 222 16.39 -27.19 0.27
C LEU A 222 16.51 -25.74 -0.23
N ARG A 223 17.61 -25.04 0.13
CA ARG A 223 17.89 -23.69 -0.35
C ARG A 223 18.03 -23.67 -1.87
N ASP A 224 18.80 -24.62 -2.42
CA ASP A 224 19.06 -24.67 -3.86
C ASP A 224 17.78 -25.00 -4.64
N ILE A 225 16.89 -25.85 -4.09
CA ILE A 225 15.52 -26.06 -4.61
C ILE A 225 14.73 -24.74 -4.63
N GLY A 226 14.72 -24.02 -3.51
CA GLY A 226 14.03 -22.73 -3.40
C GLY A 226 14.58 -21.69 -4.37
N ARG A 227 15.91 -21.64 -4.57
CA ARG A 227 16.56 -20.73 -5.52
C ARG A 227 16.16 -21.06 -6.94
N GLY A 228 16.20 -22.34 -7.32
CA GLY A 228 15.79 -22.79 -8.64
C GLY A 228 14.36 -22.34 -8.96
N HIS A 229 13.44 -22.46 -8.00
CA HIS A 229 12.05 -22.04 -8.19
C HIS A 229 11.89 -20.51 -8.25
N SER A 230 12.53 -19.76 -7.34
CA SER A 230 12.52 -18.30 -7.37
C SER A 230 13.11 -17.73 -8.67
N MET A 231 14.17 -18.36 -9.19
CA MET A 231 14.79 -18.02 -10.48
C MET A 231 13.83 -18.32 -11.63
N ASP A 232 13.19 -19.49 -11.65
CA ASP A 232 12.26 -19.89 -12.70
C ASP A 232 11.05 -18.93 -12.79
N MET A 233 10.48 -18.55 -11.64
CA MET A 233 9.38 -17.57 -11.53
C MET A 233 9.74 -16.22 -12.14
N PHE A 234 10.95 -15.71 -11.88
CA PHE A 234 11.43 -14.46 -12.47
C PHE A 234 11.72 -14.56 -13.96
N LEU A 235 12.41 -15.62 -14.40
CA LEU A 235 12.78 -15.79 -15.80
C LEU A 235 11.55 -16.00 -16.69
N LYS A 236 10.54 -16.72 -16.21
CA LYS A 236 9.33 -17.06 -16.98
C LYS A 236 8.13 -16.15 -16.68
N GLY A 237 8.25 -15.21 -15.73
CA GLY A 237 7.26 -14.17 -15.49
C GLY A 237 5.96 -14.68 -14.86
N TYR A 238 6.07 -15.64 -13.93
CA TYR A 238 4.94 -16.20 -13.21
C TYR A 238 5.21 -16.26 -11.71
N PHE A 239 4.15 -16.42 -10.93
CA PHE A 239 4.22 -16.70 -9.51
C PHE A 239 3.22 -17.83 -9.21
N SER A 240 3.72 -18.98 -8.75
CA SER A 240 2.90 -20.17 -8.42
C SER A 240 3.73 -21.24 -7.68
N HIS A 241 3.05 -22.12 -6.95
CA HIS A 241 3.64 -23.35 -6.38
C HIS A 241 4.04 -24.38 -7.44
N TYR A 242 3.38 -24.32 -8.60
CA TYR A 242 3.64 -25.19 -9.74
C TYR A 242 4.54 -24.50 -10.74
N SER A 243 5.54 -25.21 -11.25
CA SER A 243 6.26 -24.72 -12.43
C SER A 243 5.34 -24.75 -13.67
N PRO A 244 5.68 -24.07 -14.77
CA PRO A 244 4.89 -24.13 -16.01
C PRO A 244 4.80 -25.55 -16.60
N GLU A 245 5.75 -26.42 -16.25
CA GLU A 245 5.75 -27.85 -16.59
C GLU A 245 4.89 -28.69 -15.62
N GLY A 246 4.23 -28.06 -14.64
CA GLY A 246 3.35 -28.70 -13.66
C GLY A 246 4.07 -29.30 -12.45
N LYS A 247 5.36 -29.02 -12.25
CA LYS A 247 6.14 -29.61 -11.16
C LYS A 247 5.81 -28.96 -9.81
N THR A 248 5.59 -29.78 -8.79
CA THR A 248 5.43 -29.36 -7.39
C THR A 248 6.78 -29.24 -6.68
N VAL A 249 6.78 -28.69 -5.46
CA VAL A 249 7.97 -28.69 -4.58
C VAL A 249 8.48 -30.11 -4.29
N ALA A 250 7.57 -31.08 -4.19
CA ALA A 250 7.94 -32.49 -3.97
C ALA A 250 8.66 -33.07 -5.19
N ASP A 251 8.21 -32.75 -6.41
CA ASP A 251 8.87 -33.16 -7.65
C ASP A 251 10.26 -32.53 -7.75
N ARG A 252 10.38 -31.22 -7.50
CA ARG A 252 11.66 -30.49 -7.48
C ARG A 252 12.64 -31.07 -6.46
N ALA A 253 12.15 -31.48 -5.29
CA ALA A 253 12.95 -32.11 -4.24
C ALA A 253 13.41 -33.53 -4.61
N ASN A 254 12.52 -34.35 -5.19
CA ASN A 254 12.83 -35.69 -5.67
C ASN A 254 13.89 -35.67 -6.79
N GLU A 255 13.75 -34.75 -7.76
CA GLU A 255 14.73 -34.55 -8.84
C GLU A 255 16.10 -34.14 -8.31
N SER A 256 16.13 -33.42 -7.19
CA SER A 256 17.35 -33.00 -6.49
C SER A 256 17.91 -34.06 -5.54
N GLY A 257 17.28 -35.24 -5.46
CA GLY A 257 17.70 -36.36 -4.60
C GLY A 257 17.45 -36.16 -3.10
N VAL A 258 16.63 -35.17 -2.72
CA VAL A 258 16.27 -34.90 -1.32
C VAL A 258 15.25 -35.92 -0.86
N LYS A 259 15.55 -36.63 0.24
CA LYS A 259 14.60 -37.56 0.88
C LYS A 259 13.79 -36.84 1.94
N PHE A 260 12.47 -36.99 1.90
CA PHE A 260 11.54 -36.40 2.86
C PHE A 260 10.34 -37.33 3.09
N LEU A 261 9.70 -37.22 4.26
CA LEU A 261 8.38 -37.80 4.52
C LEU A 261 7.29 -36.74 4.35
N VAL A 262 7.59 -35.51 4.79
CA VAL A 262 6.73 -34.34 4.66
C VAL A 262 7.55 -33.20 4.08
N ILE A 263 6.98 -32.50 3.10
CA ILE A 263 7.57 -31.31 2.48
C ILE A 263 6.53 -30.19 2.41
N GLY A 264 6.98 -28.96 2.63
CA GLY A 264 6.16 -27.76 2.58
C GLY A 264 6.80 -26.65 1.78
N GLU A 265 5.98 -25.75 1.26
CA GLU A 265 6.44 -24.56 0.54
C GLU A 265 5.63 -23.33 0.92
N ASN A 266 6.33 -22.22 1.12
CA ASN A 266 5.73 -20.89 1.13
C ASN A 266 6.39 -20.03 0.06
N LEU A 267 5.59 -19.19 -0.60
CA LEU A 267 6.05 -18.25 -1.60
C LEU A 267 5.70 -16.82 -1.18
N ALA A 268 6.64 -15.90 -1.39
CA ALA A 268 6.41 -14.48 -1.25
C ALA A 268 7.14 -13.72 -2.35
N TYR A 269 6.49 -12.69 -2.87
CA TYR A 269 7.14 -11.72 -3.74
C TYR A 269 6.87 -10.31 -3.17
N ALA A 270 7.94 -9.60 -2.77
CA ALA A 270 7.79 -8.36 -2.00
C ALA A 270 8.95 -7.37 -2.23
N PRO A 271 8.74 -6.06 -1.97
CA PRO A 271 9.80 -5.05 -2.10
C PRO A 271 10.94 -5.19 -1.08
N SER A 272 10.66 -5.78 0.09
CA SER A 272 11.65 -5.96 1.16
C SER A 272 11.46 -7.27 1.92
N LEU A 273 12.50 -7.70 2.62
CA LEU A 273 12.49 -8.95 3.38
C LEU A 273 11.50 -8.90 4.55
N SER A 274 11.43 -7.77 5.27
CA SER A 274 10.51 -7.58 6.39
C SER A 274 9.05 -7.69 5.94
N LEU A 275 8.69 -7.05 4.81
CA LEU A 275 7.33 -7.12 4.26
C LEU A 275 6.97 -8.53 3.82
N ALA A 276 7.91 -9.27 3.22
CA ALA A 276 7.68 -10.67 2.87
C ALA A 276 7.40 -11.53 4.11
N HIS A 277 8.20 -11.37 5.17
CA HIS A 277 8.02 -12.12 6.41
C HIS A 277 6.67 -11.81 7.07
N ASP A 278 6.34 -10.53 7.21
CA ASP A 278 5.08 -10.09 7.81
C ASP A 278 3.87 -10.58 6.99
N GLY A 279 3.95 -10.54 5.65
CA GLY A 279 2.92 -11.07 4.77
C GLY A 279 2.67 -12.56 4.97
N LEU A 280 3.74 -13.35 5.06
CA LEU A 280 3.66 -14.80 5.34
C LEU A 280 3.07 -15.08 6.73
N MET A 281 3.44 -14.32 7.76
CA MET A 281 2.92 -14.53 9.12
C MET A 281 1.45 -14.10 9.28
N ASN A 282 0.99 -13.12 8.49
CA ASN A 282 -0.40 -12.67 8.51
C ASN A 282 -1.35 -13.58 7.71
N SER A 283 -0.81 -14.47 6.88
CA SER A 283 -1.59 -15.48 6.16
C SER A 283 -1.69 -16.77 6.95
N SER A 284 -2.92 -17.23 7.21
CA SER A 284 -3.17 -18.44 8.03
C SER A 284 -2.50 -19.70 7.48
N GLY A 285 -2.49 -19.89 6.16
CA GLY A 285 -1.88 -21.05 5.50
C GLY A 285 -0.35 -21.03 5.58
N HIS A 286 0.27 -19.89 5.25
CA HIS A 286 1.74 -19.76 5.29
C HIS A 286 2.27 -19.83 6.72
N ARG A 287 1.58 -19.18 7.67
CA ARG A 287 1.90 -19.26 9.09
C ARG A 287 1.81 -20.70 9.62
N ALA A 288 0.83 -21.48 9.16
CA ALA A 288 0.71 -22.89 9.56
C ALA A 288 1.94 -23.71 9.13
N ASN A 289 2.49 -23.47 7.93
CA ASN A 289 3.76 -24.10 7.51
C ASN A 289 4.92 -23.65 8.39
N ILE A 290 5.07 -22.33 8.63
CA ILE A 290 6.16 -21.75 9.44
C ILE A 290 6.18 -22.33 10.85
N LEU A 291 5.01 -22.58 11.45
CA LEU A 291 4.87 -23.06 12.83
C LEU A 291 4.67 -24.58 12.95
N SER A 292 4.65 -25.33 11.84
CA SER A 292 4.41 -26.77 11.89
C SER A 292 5.54 -27.50 12.64
N GLU A 293 5.16 -28.42 13.51
CA GLU A 293 6.08 -29.32 14.23
C GLU A 293 6.57 -30.49 13.36
N ASP A 294 5.93 -30.72 12.20
CA ASP A 294 6.32 -31.78 11.26
C ASP A 294 7.65 -31.49 10.57
N PHE A 295 8.09 -30.22 10.58
CA PHE A 295 9.32 -29.78 9.94
C PHE A 295 10.44 -29.58 10.95
N ASN A 296 11.66 -30.00 10.58
CA ASN A 296 12.89 -29.77 11.35
C ASN A 296 14.00 -29.09 10.51
N LYS A 297 13.79 -28.95 9.19
CA LYS A 297 14.71 -28.33 8.25
C LYS A 297 14.03 -27.25 7.42
N ILE A 298 14.82 -26.26 7.02
CA ILE A 298 14.39 -25.20 6.11
C ILE A 298 15.52 -24.80 5.16
N GLY A 299 15.16 -24.55 3.91
CA GLY A 299 15.97 -23.81 2.96
C GLY A 299 15.17 -22.66 2.39
N ILE A 300 15.81 -21.51 2.19
CA ILE A 300 15.14 -20.32 1.64
C ILE A 300 15.93 -19.85 0.43
N GLY A 301 15.29 -19.77 -0.72
CA GLY A 301 15.89 -19.23 -1.94
C GLY A 301 15.35 -17.85 -2.27
N ILE A 302 16.25 -16.85 -2.33
CA ILE A 302 15.90 -15.47 -2.64
C ILE A 302 16.60 -15.00 -3.91
N MET A 303 15.81 -14.52 -4.87
CA MET A 303 16.29 -13.77 -6.02
C MET A 303 15.97 -12.28 -5.83
N ASP A 304 17.00 -11.45 -5.84
CA ASP A 304 16.91 -9.99 -5.75
C ASP A 304 16.91 -9.38 -7.15
N GLY A 305 15.73 -8.97 -7.62
CA GLY A 305 15.51 -8.31 -8.90
C GLY A 305 15.68 -6.79 -8.84
N GLY A 306 16.23 -6.23 -7.77
CA GLY A 306 16.42 -4.79 -7.62
C GLY A 306 15.10 -4.03 -7.58
N VAL A 307 14.83 -3.21 -8.61
CA VAL A 307 13.57 -2.45 -8.73
C VAL A 307 12.34 -3.35 -8.82
N TYR A 308 12.51 -4.59 -9.26
CA TYR A 308 11.43 -5.57 -9.32
C TYR A 308 11.16 -6.22 -7.96
N GLY A 309 12.03 -6.08 -6.95
CA GLY A 309 11.82 -6.66 -5.61
C GLY A 309 12.41 -8.06 -5.43
N LEU A 310 11.97 -8.76 -4.37
CA LEU A 310 12.51 -10.04 -3.90
C LEU A 310 11.54 -11.19 -4.20
N MET A 311 11.95 -12.15 -5.01
CA MET A 311 11.24 -13.42 -5.19
C MET A 311 11.77 -14.44 -4.18
N ILE A 312 10.89 -14.95 -3.31
CA ILE A 312 11.26 -15.77 -2.16
C ILE A 312 10.48 -17.08 -2.16
N THR A 313 11.23 -18.18 -2.03
CA THR A 313 10.68 -19.52 -1.85
C THR A 313 11.25 -20.11 -0.56
N GLN A 314 10.38 -20.43 0.41
CA GLN A 314 10.75 -21.20 1.61
C GLN A 314 10.37 -22.65 1.39
N VAL A 315 11.33 -23.56 1.54
CA VAL A 315 11.14 -25.01 1.44
C VAL A 315 11.38 -25.64 2.81
N PHE A 316 10.42 -26.42 3.29
CA PHE A 316 10.44 -27.05 4.60
C PHE A 316 10.48 -28.57 4.45
N SER A 317 11.26 -29.27 5.28
CA SER A 317 11.24 -30.73 5.35
C SER A 317 11.47 -31.25 6.77
N ASN A 318 11.33 -32.57 6.93
CA ASN A 318 11.68 -33.33 8.13
C ASN A 318 13.01 -34.09 8.00
#